data_AF-A0A7M5XB66-F1
#
_entry.id   AF-A0A7M5XB66-F1
#
_cell.length_a   1.000
_cell.length_b   1.000
_cell.length_c   1.000
_cell.angle_alpha   90.00
_cell.angle_beta   90.00
_cell.angle_gamma   90.00
#
_symmetry.space_group_name_H-M   'P 1'
#
loop_
_entity.id
_entity.type
_entity.pdbx_description
1 polymer ?
#
loop_
_entity_poly.entity_id
_entity_poly.type
_entity_poly.pdbx_seq_one_letter_code
_entity_poly.pdbx_strand_id
1 'polypeptide(L)'
;MVFHEHLAPLLIRYQERICRFFTTYPFQCVADYDVQFRRKLAVNLTETFWDRIDLDIFSSTLRPQVGSFSSSQAGSFPDVTCYKCKKKGHYATRCPNPLSSQDQTTSTFTQSRPPRPPISGVNAQNPFQGSAHDASTEACPYFNSSFCKRGATCRYAHKCSYCGRPGHPAHSCRASRPSG
;
A
#
# COMPACT_ATOMS: atom_id res chain seq x y z
N MET A 1 -48.74 9.05 -16.48
CA MET A 1 -47.42 9.06 -15.80
C MET A 1 -47.57 8.26 -14.53
N VAL A 2 -46.94 7.09 -14.45
CA VAL A 2 -47.00 6.26 -13.24
C VAL A 2 -46.04 6.86 -12.23
N PHE A 3 -46.56 7.61 -11.26
CA PHE A 3 -45.77 8.06 -10.11
C PHE A 3 -45.52 6.84 -9.21
N HIS A 4 -44.32 6.28 -9.30
CA HIS A 4 -43.85 5.30 -8.32
C HIS A 4 -43.45 6.04 -7.05
N GLU A 5 -44.44 6.34 -6.21
CA GLU A 5 -44.30 7.12 -4.97
C GLU A 5 -43.19 6.59 -4.04
N HIS A 6 -42.99 5.26 -4.01
CA HIS A 6 -41.93 4.61 -3.24
C HIS A 6 -40.50 4.84 -3.78
N LEU A 7 -40.35 5.26 -5.05
CA LEU A 7 -39.03 5.57 -5.64
C LEU A 7 -38.57 6.99 -5.31
N ALA A 8 -39.49 7.91 -5.01
CA ALA A 8 -39.18 9.29 -4.67
C ALA A 8 -38.16 9.43 -3.52
N PRO A 9 -38.35 8.78 -2.34
CA PRO A 9 -37.36 8.87 -1.26
C PRO A 9 -36.00 8.29 -1.67
N LEU A 10 -35.98 7.22 -2.47
CA LEU A 10 -34.73 6.58 -2.92
C LEU A 10 -33.93 7.48 -3.87
N LEU A 11 -34.62 8.18 -4.78
CA LEU A 11 -34.02 9.15 -5.69
C LEU A 11 -33.49 10.38 -4.96
N ILE A 12 -34.18 10.84 -3.91
CA ILE A 12 -33.69 11.96 -3.08
C ILE A 12 -32.39 11.57 -2.39
N ARG A 13 -32.33 10.39 -1.77
CA ARG A 13 -31.09 9.90 -1.11
C ARG A 13 -29.95 9.70 -2.09
N TYR A 14 -30.26 9.25 -3.31
CA TYR A 14 -29.29 9.21 -4.39
C TYR A 14 -28.75 10.59 -4.73
N GLN A 15 -29.63 11.59 -4.91
CA GLN A 15 -29.24 12.95 -5.26
C GLN A 15 -28.37 13.60 -4.17
N GLU A 16 -28.76 13.46 -2.89
CA GLU A 16 -27.96 13.95 -1.76
C GLU A 16 -26.56 13.34 -1.76
N ARG A 17 -26.45 12.05 -2.07
CA ARG A 17 -25.17 11.33 -2.14
C ARG A 17 -24.29 11.85 -3.28
N ILE A 18 -24.86 12.04 -4.48
CA ILE A 18 -24.13 12.62 -5.61
C ILE A 18 -23.65 14.04 -5.28
N CYS A 19 -24.51 14.87 -4.67
CA CYS A 19 -24.12 16.20 -4.21
C CYS A 19 -22.96 16.13 -3.19
N ARG A 20 -23.01 15.22 -2.21
CA ARG A 20 -21.89 15.00 -1.29
C ARG A 20 -20.61 14.58 -2.01
N PHE A 21 -20.71 13.72 -3.03
CA PHE A 21 -19.53 13.32 -3.80
C PHE A 21 -18.89 14.49 -4.53
N PHE A 22 -19.67 15.41 -5.10
CA PHE A 22 -19.12 16.63 -5.71
C PHE A 22 -18.41 17.57 -4.73
N THR A 23 -18.71 17.49 -3.42
CA THR A 23 -17.96 18.23 -2.40
C THR A 23 -16.64 17.57 -1.99
N THR A 24 -16.45 16.28 -2.31
CA THR A 24 -15.33 15.47 -1.83
C THR A 24 -14.37 15.06 -2.96
N TYR A 25 -14.88 14.89 -4.18
CA TYR A 25 -14.16 14.33 -5.33
C TYR A 25 -14.20 15.27 -6.54
N PRO A 26 -13.24 15.17 -7.49
CA PRO A 26 -13.25 15.95 -8.72
C PRO A 26 -14.49 15.70 -9.57
N PHE A 27 -14.97 16.76 -10.25
CA PHE A 27 -16.17 16.71 -11.09
C PHE A 27 -16.20 15.52 -12.05
N GLN A 28 -15.10 15.28 -12.78
CA GLN A 28 -15.03 14.24 -13.80
C GLN A 28 -15.23 12.83 -13.22
N CYS A 29 -14.60 12.53 -12.08
CA CYS A 29 -14.74 11.24 -11.41
C CYS A 29 -16.17 11.00 -10.93
N VAL A 30 -16.83 12.04 -10.42
CA VAL A 30 -18.23 11.96 -9.95
C VAL A 30 -19.20 11.83 -11.11
N ALA A 31 -18.96 12.54 -12.23
CA ALA A 31 -19.75 12.41 -13.44
C ALA A 31 -19.64 10.99 -14.03
N ASP A 32 -18.43 10.43 -14.12
CA ASP A 32 -18.20 9.07 -14.59
C ASP A 32 -18.90 8.03 -13.69
N TYR A 33 -18.85 8.23 -12.37
CA TYR A 33 -19.59 7.41 -11.40
C TYR A 33 -21.11 7.46 -11.63
N ASP A 34 -21.71 8.65 -11.72
CA ASP A 34 -23.15 8.85 -11.91
C ASP A 34 -23.64 8.15 -13.20
N VAL A 35 -22.90 8.33 -14.29
CA VAL A 35 -23.23 7.70 -15.58
C VAL A 35 -23.17 6.18 -15.49
N GLN A 36 -22.10 5.62 -14.92
CA GLN A 36 -21.97 4.16 -14.80
C GLN A 36 -23.02 3.55 -13.86
N PHE A 37 -23.30 4.23 -12.75
CA PHE A 37 -24.30 3.79 -11.78
C PHE A 37 -25.70 3.74 -12.39
N ARG A 38 -26.12 4.81 -13.10
CA ARG A 38 -27.42 4.85 -13.80
C ARG A 38 -27.52 3.80 -14.90
N ARG A 39 -26.44 3.55 -15.66
CA ARG A 39 -26.40 2.49 -16.68
C ARG A 39 -26.58 1.11 -16.06
N LYS A 40 -25.90 0.81 -14.95
CA LYS A 40 -26.01 -0.49 -14.26
C LYS A 40 -27.40 -0.70 -13.67
N LEU A 41 -27.98 0.34 -13.06
CA LEU A 41 -29.37 0.34 -12.59
C LEU A 41 -30.39 0.03 -13.69
N ALA A 42 -30.19 0.59 -14.90
CA ALA A 42 -31.10 0.36 -16.02
C ALA A 42 -31.08 -1.09 -16.52
N VAL A 43 -29.95 -1.79 -16.36
CA VAL A 43 -29.78 -3.18 -16.83
C VAL A 43 -30.12 -4.20 -15.72
N ASN A 44 -29.80 -3.90 -14.46
CA ASN A 44 -29.97 -4.80 -13.32
C ASN A 44 -30.75 -4.13 -12.18
N LEU A 45 -32.07 -4.06 -12.33
CA LEU A 45 -33.01 -3.51 -11.33
C LEU A 45 -33.10 -4.34 -10.03
N THR A 46 -32.61 -5.59 -10.02
CA THR A 46 -32.70 -6.52 -8.89
C THR A 46 -31.48 -6.46 -7.95
N GLU A 47 -30.31 -6.08 -8.46
CA GLU A 47 -29.06 -6.06 -7.68
C GLU A 47 -28.61 -4.65 -7.29
N THR A 48 -28.97 -3.66 -8.11
CA THR A 48 -28.58 -2.27 -7.91
C THR A 48 -29.76 -1.48 -7.36
N PHE A 49 -29.58 -0.84 -6.20
CA PHE A 49 -30.60 0.01 -5.57
C PHE A 49 -30.09 1.43 -5.43
N TRP A 50 -30.95 2.42 -5.69
CA TRP A 50 -30.66 3.85 -5.56
C TRP A 50 -30.09 4.25 -4.19
N ASP A 51 -30.43 3.53 -3.12
CA ASP A 51 -30.00 3.79 -1.74
C ASP A 51 -28.56 3.35 -1.45
N ARG A 52 -27.95 2.49 -2.27
CA ARG A 52 -26.64 1.90 -2.00
C ARG A 52 -25.53 2.44 -2.90
N ILE A 53 -24.33 2.52 -2.34
CA ILE A 53 -23.11 2.76 -3.11
C ILE A 53 -22.72 1.45 -3.79
N ASP A 54 -22.66 1.47 -5.11
CA ASP A 54 -22.00 0.42 -5.86
C ASP A 54 -20.49 0.51 -5.63
N LEU A 55 -19.95 -0.42 -4.85
CA LEU A 55 -18.56 -0.41 -4.41
C LEU A 55 -17.57 -0.66 -5.56
N ASP A 56 -17.99 -1.42 -6.57
CA ASP A 56 -17.18 -1.71 -7.76
C ASP A 56 -17.01 -0.44 -8.60
N ILE A 57 -18.10 0.23 -8.94
CA ILE A 57 -18.08 1.52 -9.66
C ILE A 57 -17.36 2.57 -8.82
N PHE A 58 -17.62 2.62 -7.50
CA PHE A 58 -16.97 3.58 -6.60
C PHE A 58 -15.44 3.39 -6.58
N SER A 59 -14.98 2.15 -6.49
CA SER A 59 -13.56 1.83 -6.44
C SER A 59 -12.82 2.09 -7.75
N SER A 60 -13.53 2.01 -8.88
CA SER A 60 -12.96 2.23 -10.22
C SER A 60 -12.97 3.69 -10.66
N THR A 61 -13.92 4.51 -10.19
CA THR A 61 -14.11 5.91 -10.64
C THR A 61 -13.73 6.96 -9.60
N LEU A 62 -14.21 6.82 -8.35
CA LEU A 62 -14.07 7.82 -7.28
C LEU A 62 -12.85 7.59 -6.39
N ARG A 63 -12.20 6.43 -6.51
CA ARG A 63 -10.88 6.19 -5.93
C ARG A 63 -9.84 6.25 -7.04
N PRO A 64 -9.31 7.44 -7.40
CA PRO A 64 -8.10 7.49 -8.19
C PRO A 64 -7.03 6.74 -7.40
N GLN A 65 -6.57 5.63 -7.96
CA GLN A 65 -5.25 5.12 -7.67
C GLN A 65 -4.30 6.31 -7.74
N VAL A 66 -3.53 6.52 -6.68
CA VAL A 66 -2.32 7.33 -6.75
C VAL A 66 -1.41 6.63 -7.76
N GLY A 67 -1.56 6.96 -9.05
CA GLY A 67 -0.67 6.52 -10.14
C GLY A 67 -1.00 5.23 -10.89
N SER A 68 -2.26 4.94 -11.23
CA SER A 68 -2.56 3.97 -12.31
C SER A 68 -2.97 4.68 -13.60
N PHE A 69 -1.97 5.24 -14.27
CA PHE A 69 -2.04 5.49 -15.70
C PHE A 69 -2.08 4.13 -16.41
N SER A 70 -3.23 3.75 -16.94
CA SER A 70 -3.30 2.71 -17.95
C SER A 70 -2.61 3.22 -19.21
N SER A 71 -1.38 2.74 -19.40
CA SER A 71 -0.75 2.37 -20.67
C SER A 71 -1.17 3.16 -21.91
N SER A 72 -0.49 4.28 -22.17
CA SER A 72 0.02 4.64 -23.51
C SER A 72 0.61 6.05 -23.58
N GLN A 73 0.35 6.94 -22.63
CA GLN A 73 1.13 8.18 -22.55
C GLN A 73 2.40 7.94 -21.74
N ALA A 74 3.44 7.57 -22.48
CA ALA A 74 4.79 7.98 -22.15
C ALA A 74 4.76 9.49 -21.85
N GLY A 75 4.64 9.84 -20.57
CA GLY A 75 5.10 11.10 -20.04
C GLY A 75 6.60 11.15 -20.25
N SER A 76 7.01 11.35 -21.51
CA SER A 76 8.33 11.76 -21.91
C SER A 76 8.50 13.14 -21.29
N PHE A 77 8.99 13.19 -20.05
CA PHE A 77 9.53 14.42 -19.51
C PHE A 77 10.79 14.69 -20.33
N PRO A 78 10.79 15.63 -21.29
CA PRO A 78 11.87 15.74 -22.27
C PRO A 78 13.21 16.13 -21.62
N ASP A 79 13.17 16.65 -20.39
CA ASP A 79 14.35 17.10 -19.65
C ASP A 79 14.94 16.03 -18.72
N VAL A 80 14.13 15.09 -18.21
CA VAL A 80 14.62 14.13 -17.22
C VAL A 80 15.65 13.19 -17.86
N THR A 81 16.89 13.28 -17.39
CA THR A 81 18.00 12.45 -17.86
C THR A 81 18.19 11.27 -16.92
N CYS A 82 18.09 10.05 -17.46
CA CYS A 82 18.33 8.83 -16.71
C CYS A 82 19.80 8.74 -16.29
N TYR A 83 20.09 8.67 -14.99
CA TYR A 83 21.46 8.58 -14.48
C TYR A 83 22.18 7.26 -14.84
N LYS A 84 21.44 6.23 -15.25
CA LYS A 84 22.01 4.91 -15.62
C LYS A 84 22.42 4.84 -17.10
N CYS A 85 21.57 5.31 -18.01
CA CYS A 85 21.84 5.22 -19.46
C CYS A 85 22.12 6.57 -20.13
N LYS A 86 22.07 7.67 -19.38
CA LYS A 86 22.28 9.07 -19.82
C LYS A 86 21.32 9.53 -20.94
N LYS A 87 20.22 8.81 -21.20
CA LYS A 87 19.19 9.21 -22.16
C LYS A 87 18.06 9.98 -21.45
N LYS A 88 17.48 10.94 -22.16
CA LYS A 88 16.34 11.74 -21.66
C LYS A 88 15.02 10.99 -21.81
N GLY A 89 13.98 11.43 -21.10
CA GLY A 89 12.61 10.91 -21.21
C GLY A 89 12.23 9.84 -20.18
N HIS A 90 13.14 9.42 -19.29
CA HIS A 90 12.82 8.48 -18.20
C HIS A 90 13.79 8.59 -17.02
N TYR A 91 13.33 8.17 -15.83
CA TYR A 91 14.17 8.06 -14.62
C TYR A 91 14.90 6.71 -14.55
N ALA A 92 16.01 6.65 -13.80
CA ALA A 92 16.82 5.44 -13.60
C ALA A 92 16.09 4.23 -12.99
N THR A 93 14.90 4.44 -12.43
CA THR A 93 14.03 3.39 -11.89
C THR A 93 13.19 2.69 -12.97
N ARG A 94 13.01 3.32 -14.14
CA ARG A 94 12.22 2.82 -15.28
C ARG A 94 13.04 2.80 -16.57
N CYS A 95 14.33 2.46 -16.48
CA CYS A 95 15.21 2.39 -17.64
C CYS A 95 14.85 1.18 -18.51
N PRO A 96 14.43 1.36 -19.78
CA PRO A 96 14.06 0.25 -20.65
C PRO A 96 15.28 -0.55 -21.14
N ASN A 97 16.51 -0.04 -20.94
CA ASN A 97 17.73 -0.75 -21.29
C ASN A 97 18.61 -0.97 -20.04
N PRO A 98 18.44 -2.09 -19.31
CA PRO A 98 19.35 -2.49 -18.25
C PRO A 98 20.51 -3.29 -18.86
N LEU A 99 21.41 -2.64 -19.61
CA LEU A 99 22.64 -3.29 -20.10
C LEU A 99 23.88 -2.62 -19.53
N SER A 100 24.41 -3.30 -18.51
CA SER A 100 25.80 -3.68 -18.32
C SER A 100 26.88 -2.69 -18.76
N SER A 101 27.40 -1.95 -17.80
CA SER A 101 28.83 -1.68 -17.76
C SER A 101 29.34 -2.24 -16.44
N GLN A 102 29.93 -3.43 -16.50
CA GLN A 102 30.97 -3.80 -15.57
C GLN A 102 32.03 -2.70 -15.65
N ASP A 103 32.11 -1.90 -14.61
CA ASP A 103 33.41 -1.47 -14.14
C ASP A 103 33.55 -2.03 -12.72
N GLN A 104 33.96 -3.30 -12.68
CA GLN A 104 34.75 -3.79 -11.57
C GLN A 104 36.11 -3.09 -11.66
N THR A 105 36.17 -1.85 -11.19
CA THR A 105 37.40 -1.36 -10.59
C THR A 105 37.49 -2.05 -9.24
N THR A 106 38.17 -3.18 -9.29
CA THR A 106 39.00 -3.76 -8.24
C THR A 106 39.34 -2.72 -7.16
N SER A 107 38.50 -2.61 -6.14
CA SER A 107 38.93 -2.16 -4.82
C SER A 107 39.11 -3.42 -4.00
N THR A 108 40.25 -4.06 -4.22
CA THR A 108 40.93 -4.84 -3.19
C THR A 108 41.17 -3.87 -2.03
N PHE A 109 40.18 -3.68 -1.17
CA PHE A 109 40.41 -3.12 0.14
C PHE A 109 40.74 -4.30 1.06
N THR A 110 41.98 -4.76 0.98
CA THR A 110 42.66 -5.35 2.14
C THR A 110 42.67 -4.27 3.22
N GLN A 111 41.63 -4.26 4.06
CA GLN A 111 41.63 -3.44 5.26
C GLN A 111 42.42 -4.21 6.31
N SER A 112 43.74 -4.10 6.25
CA SER A 112 44.64 -4.46 7.34
C SER A 112 44.27 -3.60 8.54
N ARG A 113 43.34 -4.07 9.37
CA ARG A 113 43.01 -3.44 10.64
C ARG A 113 44.19 -3.66 11.59
N PRO A 114 44.80 -2.63 12.19
CA PRO A 114 45.84 -2.84 13.20
C PRO A 114 45.25 -3.60 14.41
N PRO A 115 46.05 -4.43 15.10
CA PRO A 115 45.61 -5.11 16.32
C PRO A 115 45.29 -4.06 17.39
N ARG A 116 44.12 -4.20 18.02
CA ARG A 116 43.68 -3.36 19.13
C ARG A 116 44.55 -3.70 20.36
N PRO A 117 45.06 -2.72 21.12
CA PRO A 117 45.70 -2.98 22.40
C PRO A 117 44.69 -3.53 23.42
N PRO A 118 45.11 -4.37 24.39
CA PRO A 118 44.23 -4.85 25.44
C PRO A 118 43.87 -3.69 26.37
N ILE A 119 42.60 -3.27 26.36
CA ILE A 119 42.09 -2.33 27.37
C ILE A 119 41.74 -3.16 28.59
N SER A 120 42.70 -3.26 29.51
CA SER A 120 42.47 -3.67 30.88
C SER A 120 41.60 -2.63 31.58
N GLY A 121 40.55 -3.11 32.23
CA GLY A 121 39.92 -2.48 33.39
C GLY A 121 39.33 -1.09 33.19
N VAL A 122 38.08 -1.02 32.69
CA VAL A 122 37.16 0.01 33.18
C VAL A 122 35.75 -0.56 33.23
N ASN A 123 35.29 -0.74 34.46
CA ASN A 123 33.92 -1.03 34.83
C ASN A 123 33.02 0.11 34.32
N ALA A 124 32.25 -0.17 33.28
CA ALA A 124 31.17 0.69 32.81
C ALA A 124 29.91 -0.16 32.82
N GLN A 125 29.13 -0.04 33.90
CA GLN A 125 27.72 -0.41 33.90
C GLN A 125 27.03 0.48 32.86
N ASN A 126 26.96 -0.05 31.64
CA ASN A 126 26.29 0.56 30.51
C ASN A 126 24.84 0.06 30.55
N PRO A 127 23.82 0.92 30.76
CA PRO A 127 22.45 0.49 31.01
C PRO A 127 21.68 0.00 29.76
N PHE A 128 22.37 -0.41 28.69
CA PHE A 128 21.75 -0.85 27.43
C PHE A 128 21.86 -2.36 27.20
N GLN A 129 21.80 -3.16 28.27
CA GLN A 129 21.67 -4.61 28.18
C GLN A 129 20.47 -5.06 29.02
N GLY A 130 19.35 -5.28 28.35
CA GLY A 130 18.13 -5.79 28.96
C GLY A 130 16.93 -5.69 28.02
N SER A 131 16.75 -6.72 27.20
CA SER A 131 15.46 -7.32 26.84
C SER A 131 14.22 -6.40 26.87
N ALA A 132 13.96 -5.69 25.77
CA ALA A 132 12.68 -5.00 25.57
C ALA A 132 11.91 -5.61 24.40
N HIS A 133 11.57 -6.91 24.52
CA HIS A 133 10.60 -7.55 23.62
C HIS A 133 9.14 -7.41 24.09
N ASP A 134 8.88 -6.57 25.11
CA ASP A 134 7.55 -6.50 25.76
C ASP A 134 6.93 -5.09 25.88
N ALA A 135 7.55 -4.04 25.33
CA ALA A 135 7.14 -2.65 25.63
C ALA A 135 6.56 -1.84 24.46
N SER A 136 6.01 -2.50 23.45
CA SER A 136 5.12 -1.84 22.49
C SER A 136 3.74 -2.47 22.62
N THR A 137 2.85 -1.85 23.42
CA THR A 137 1.47 -2.33 23.66
C THR A 137 0.67 -2.46 22.35
N GLU A 138 1.08 -1.75 21.31
CA GLU A 138 0.42 -1.72 20.01
C GLU A 138 0.96 -2.79 19.05
N ALA A 139 0.04 -3.62 18.56
CA ALA A 139 0.31 -4.64 17.55
C ALA A 139 0.70 -3.98 16.23
N CYS A 140 1.65 -4.56 15.50
CA CYS A 140 1.98 -4.09 14.16
C CYS A 140 0.81 -4.34 13.20
N PRO A 141 0.23 -3.30 12.57
CA PRO A 141 -0.93 -3.45 11.68
C PRO A 141 -0.62 -4.26 10.40
N TYR A 142 0.66 -4.43 10.08
CA TYR A 142 1.13 -5.09 8.85
C TYR A 142 1.75 -6.48 9.07
N PHE A 143 1.86 -6.94 10.32
CA PHE A 143 2.57 -8.18 10.62
C PHE A 143 1.81 -9.43 10.15
N ASN A 144 0.52 -9.56 10.51
CA ASN A 144 -0.26 -10.74 10.16
C ASN A 144 -0.59 -10.86 8.67
N SER A 145 -0.55 -9.74 7.94
CA SER A 145 -0.79 -9.63 6.51
C SER A 145 0.50 -9.75 5.66
N SER A 146 1.64 -10.06 6.29
CA SER A 146 2.95 -10.24 5.62
C SER A 146 3.52 -8.97 4.96
N PHE A 147 2.94 -7.80 5.21
CA PHE A 147 3.41 -6.54 4.63
C PHE A 147 4.52 -5.88 5.45
N CYS A 148 4.75 -6.31 6.69
CA CYS A 148 5.84 -5.78 7.51
C CYS A 148 7.22 -6.37 7.10
N LYS A 149 8.06 -5.55 6.45
CA LYS A 149 9.43 -5.92 6.05
C LYS A 149 10.50 -5.71 7.12
N ARG A 150 10.13 -5.10 8.26
CA ARG A 150 11.08 -4.71 9.32
C ARG A 150 11.51 -5.87 10.22
N GLY A 151 10.76 -6.98 10.23
CA GLY A 151 11.12 -8.15 11.04
C GLY A 151 11.39 -7.80 12.51
N ALA A 152 12.56 -8.17 13.03
CA ALA A 152 12.96 -7.92 14.42
C ALA A 152 13.27 -6.45 14.73
N THR A 153 13.46 -5.58 13.73
CA THR A 153 13.71 -4.15 13.93
C THR A 153 12.43 -3.31 13.91
N CYS A 154 11.26 -3.95 13.84
CA CYS A 154 9.98 -3.26 13.86
C CYS A 154 9.70 -2.65 15.24
N ARG A 155 9.26 -1.39 15.26
CA ARG A 155 8.90 -0.68 16.50
C ARG A 155 7.61 -1.20 17.15
N TYR A 156 6.77 -1.93 16.42
CA TYR A 156 5.48 -2.45 16.86
C TYR A 156 5.57 -3.94 17.22
N ALA A 157 4.67 -4.43 18.08
CA ALA A 157 4.68 -5.83 18.49
C ALA A 157 4.24 -6.78 17.37
N HIS A 158 5.08 -7.77 17.06
CA HIS A 158 4.83 -8.82 16.08
C HIS A 158 4.24 -10.06 16.77
N LYS A 159 2.94 -10.03 17.04
CA LYS A 159 2.18 -11.14 17.66
C LYS A 159 1.15 -11.74 16.70
N CYS A 160 1.06 -13.07 16.69
CA CYS A 160 0.06 -13.80 15.91
C CYS A 160 -1.36 -13.45 16.39
N SER A 161 -2.30 -13.17 15.47
CA SER A 161 -3.70 -12.90 15.85
C SER A 161 -4.47 -14.13 16.29
N TYR A 162 -4.03 -15.35 15.94
CA TYR A 162 -4.70 -16.59 16.32
C TYR A 162 -4.27 -17.09 17.70
N CYS A 163 -2.97 -17.12 17.98
CA CYS A 163 -2.44 -17.71 19.22
C CYS A 163 -1.77 -16.70 20.16
N GLY A 164 -1.65 -15.43 19.76
CA GLY A 164 -1.01 -14.36 20.56
C GLY A 164 0.51 -14.45 20.67
N ARG A 165 1.13 -15.55 20.23
CA ARG A 165 2.58 -15.76 20.37
C ARG A 165 3.37 -14.99 19.30
N PRO A 166 4.56 -14.46 19.65
CA PRO A 166 5.48 -13.87 18.68
C PRO A 166 6.17 -14.94 17.82
N GLY A 167 6.90 -14.49 16.79
CA GLY A 167 7.75 -15.37 15.96
C GLY A 167 7.08 -15.93 14.71
N HIS A 168 5.76 -15.81 14.55
CA HIS A 168 5.07 -16.15 13.30
C HIS A 168 3.83 -15.28 13.06
N PRO A 169 3.48 -14.99 11.80
CA PRO A 169 2.24 -14.33 11.42
C PRO A 169 1.05 -15.32 11.42
N ALA A 170 -0.17 -14.78 11.42
CA ALA A 170 -1.42 -15.54 11.47
C ALA A 170 -1.52 -16.69 10.45
N HIS A 171 -1.09 -16.48 9.20
CA HIS A 171 -1.17 -17.51 8.14
C HIS A 171 -0.23 -18.70 8.37
N SER A 172 0.82 -18.52 9.17
CA SER A 172 1.81 -19.55 9.51
C SER A 172 1.53 -20.16 10.89
N CYS A 173 0.34 -19.92 11.46
CA CYS A 173 -0.01 -20.43 12.78
C CYS A 173 -0.32 -21.92 12.73
N ARG A 174 0.43 -22.72 13.49
CA ARG A 174 0.16 -24.16 13.60
C ARG A 174 -1.14 -24.46 14.35
N ALA A 175 -1.61 -23.53 15.19
CA ALA A 175 -2.88 -23.66 15.92
C ALA A 175 -4.11 -23.47 15.03
N SER A 176 -3.97 -22.94 13.81
CA SER A 176 -5.07 -22.79 12.85
C SER A 176 -5.17 -23.94 11.84
N ARG A 177 -4.31 -24.97 11.92
CA ARG A 177 -4.45 -26.17 11.08
C ARG A 177 -5.44 -27.13 11.75
N PRO A 178 -6.55 -27.52 11.09
CA PRO A 178 -7.39 -28.58 11.61
C PRO A 178 -6.57 -29.87 11.69
N SER A 179 -6.66 -30.56 12.82
CA SER A 179 -6.09 -31.89 13.03
C SER A 179 -6.70 -32.84 12.00
N GLY A 180 -5.91 -33.22 11.01
CA GLY A 180 -6.19 -34.30 10.06
C GLY A 180 -5.01 -35.24 10.05
#